data_AF-A0A9W7ITY4-F1
#
_entry.id   AF-A0A9W7ITY4-F1
#
_cell.length_a   1.000
_cell.length_b   1.000
_cell.length_c   1.000
_cell.angle_alpha   90.00
_cell.angle_beta   90.00
_cell.angle_gamma   90.00
#
_symmetry.space_group_name_H-M   'P 1'
#
loop_
_entity.id
_entity.type
_entity.pdbx_description
1 polymer ?
#
loop_
_entity_poly.entity_id
_entity_poly.type
_entity_poly.pdbx_seq_one_letter_code
_entity_poly.pdbx_strand_id
1 'polypeptide(L)'
;MAKLNNNLSIMVVLLSSMMAASMVVAVSEFTTPPEPEPELDFYKTIEECSKNISDQCGKIIVEAVLEDQDISKQCCVELVHGIGKLCHENILRFYVSLPDMGVSATHVYTRGAQVWNTCAFKAASKI
;
A
#
# COMPACT_ATOMS: atom_id res chain seq x y z
N MET A 1 1.74 -53.61 45.06
CA MET A 1 3.08 -53.52 44.45
C MET A 1 2.95 -53.81 42.96
N ALA A 2 2.79 -52.78 42.14
CA ALA A 2 2.82 -52.93 40.68
C ALA A 2 4.24 -52.59 40.21
N LYS A 3 4.93 -53.58 39.64
CA LYS A 3 6.29 -53.47 39.13
C LYS A 3 6.20 -52.74 37.78
N LEU A 4 6.40 -51.42 37.75
CA LEU A 4 6.50 -50.71 36.48
C LEU A 4 7.79 -51.17 35.77
N ASN A 5 7.61 -51.61 34.53
CA ASN A 5 8.65 -52.17 33.68
C ASN A 5 9.70 -51.10 33.33
N ASN A 6 10.98 -51.40 33.57
CA ASN A 6 12.14 -50.49 33.45
C ASN A 6 12.32 -49.91 32.03
N ASN A 7 11.62 -50.42 31.02
CA ASN A 7 11.65 -49.90 29.64
C ASN A 7 10.67 -48.72 29.44
N LEU A 8 9.57 -48.64 30.19
CA LEU A 8 8.59 -47.55 30.05
C LEU A 8 9.13 -46.23 30.62
N SER A 9 9.92 -46.30 31.70
CA SER A 9 10.58 -45.11 32.27
C SER A 9 11.72 -44.58 31.40
N ILE A 10 12.43 -45.44 30.65
CA ILE A 10 13.54 -45.02 29.78
C ILE A 10 13.01 -44.26 28.54
N MET A 11 11.88 -44.69 27.97
CA MET A 11 11.24 -43.99 26.83
C MET A 11 10.76 -42.58 27.19
N VAL A 12 10.29 -42.35 28.42
CA VAL A 12 9.84 -41.03 28.88
C VAL A 12 11.03 -40.09 29.13
N VAL A 13 12.18 -40.62 29.54
CA VAL A 13 13.43 -39.84 29.74
C VAL A 13 14.08 -39.48 28.39
N LEU A 14 14.00 -40.34 27.38
CA LEU A 14 14.57 -40.06 26.05
C LEU A 14 13.78 -39.02 25.24
N LEU A 15 12.47 -38.90 25.45
CA LEU A 15 11.64 -37.91 24.75
C LEU A 15 11.73 -36.49 25.34
N SER A 16 12.38 -36.29 26.48
CA SER A 16 12.49 -34.99 27.15
C SER A 16 13.88 -34.34 27.08
N SER A 17 14.86 -34.94 26.38
CA SER A 17 16.26 -34.49 26.39
C SER A 17 16.76 -33.76 25.14
N MET A 18 15.92 -33.45 24.14
CA MET A 18 16.34 -32.55 23.05
C MET A 18 16.09 -31.09 23.43
N MET A 19 16.99 -30.55 24.25
CA MET A 19 17.17 -29.10 24.37
C MET A 19 17.59 -28.53 23.01
N ALA A 20 16.86 -27.51 22.58
CA ALA A 20 17.27 -26.40 21.73
C ALA A 20 18.59 -26.58 20.96
N ALA A 21 18.53 -27.24 19.81
CA ALA A 21 19.33 -26.76 18.68
C ALA A 21 18.63 -25.48 18.20
N SER A 22 18.93 -24.35 18.85
CA SER A 22 18.57 -23.03 18.35
C SER A 22 19.08 -22.97 16.92
N MET A 23 18.15 -22.99 15.97
CA MET A 23 18.47 -22.70 14.58
C MET A 23 18.88 -21.24 14.61
N VAL A 24 20.18 -20.98 14.65
CA VAL A 24 20.70 -19.67 14.26
C VAL A 24 20.46 -19.62 12.76
N VAL A 25 19.21 -19.33 12.38
CA VAL A 25 18.97 -18.73 11.08
C VAL A 25 19.74 -17.42 11.21
N ALA A 26 20.92 -17.38 10.60
CA ALA A 26 21.53 -16.12 10.26
C ALA A 26 20.53 -15.44 9.33
N VAL A 27 19.56 -14.73 9.93
CA VAL A 27 18.97 -13.58 9.31
C VAL A 27 20.17 -12.69 9.11
N SER A 28 20.79 -12.80 7.94
CA SER A 28 21.56 -11.70 7.41
C SER A 28 20.60 -10.54 7.51
N GLU A 29 20.81 -9.68 8.50
CA GLU A 29 20.26 -8.34 8.49
C GLU A 29 20.80 -7.76 7.19
N PHE A 30 20.03 -7.94 6.12
CA PHE A 30 20.14 -7.11 4.95
C PHE A 30 19.70 -5.78 5.48
N THR A 31 20.66 -5.01 6.01
CA THR A 31 20.48 -3.61 6.29
C THR A 31 20.31 -2.97 4.92
N THR A 32 19.11 -3.12 4.35
CA THR A 32 18.65 -2.25 3.29
C THR A 32 18.88 -0.84 3.82
N PRO A 33 19.67 -0.03 3.12
CA PRO A 33 19.79 1.38 3.45
C PRO A 33 18.37 1.94 3.64
N PRO A 34 18.12 2.76 4.67
CA PRO A 34 16.81 3.37 4.84
C PRO A 34 16.43 4.04 3.53
N GLU A 35 15.32 3.60 2.95
CA GLU A 35 14.74 4.22 1.78
C GLU A 35 14.59 5.72 2.08
N PRO A 36 15.08 6.61 1.21
CA PRO A 36 15.04 8.04 1.50
C PRO A 36 13.60 8.46 1.73
N GLU A 37 13.29 8.80 2.98
CA GLU A 37 11.97 9.27 3.39
C GLU A 37 11.62 10.52 2.55
N PRO A 38 10.44 10.58 1.92
CA PRO A 38 10.05 11.75 1.14
C PRO A 38 10.20 13.03 1.98
N GLU A 39 10.76 14.08 1.39
CA GLU A 39 11.05 15.32 2.12
C GLU A 39 9.78 15.86 2.81
N LEU A 40 9.91 16.44 4.01
CA LEU A 40 8.78 16.95 4.80
C LEU A 40 7.83 17.87 4.00
N ASP A 41 8.38 18.64 3.06
CA ASP A 41 7.62 19.56 2.22
C ASP A 41 6.79 18.83 1.14
N PHE A 42 7.19 17.62 0.76
CA PHE A 42 6.40 16.77 -0.12
C PHE A 42 5.10 16.31 0.56
N TYR A 43 5.17 15.82 1.81
CA TYR A 43 3.98 15.39 2.55
C TYR A 43 2.98 16.54 2.79
N LYS A 44 3.47 17.73 3.12
CA LYS A 44 2.61 18.93 3.22
C LYS A 44 1.91 19.22 1.89
N THR A 45 2.61 19.09 0.77
CA THR A 45 2.02 19.28 -0.56
C THR A 45 0.88 18.28 -0.81
N ILE A 46 1.05 17.01 -0.44
CA ILE A 46 0.01 15.98 -0.58
C ILE A 46 -1.19 16.25 0.34
N GLU A 47 -0.93 16.67 1.58
CA GLU A 47 -1.98 17.06 2.53
C GLU A 47 -2.80 18.23 1.98
N GLU A 48 -2.15 19.29 1.51
CA GLU A 48 -2.81 20.43 0.88
C GLU A 48 -3.64 20.03 -0.33
N CYS A 49 -3.11 19.14 -1.15
CA CYS A 49 -3.80 18.60 -2.31
C CYS A 49 -5.03 17.76 -1.98
N SER A 50 -5.13 17.25 -0.75
CA SER A 50 -6.24 16.38 -0.33
C SER A 50 -7.36 17.13 0.42
N LYS A 51 -7.22 18.44 0.66
CA LYS A 51 -8.19 19.23 1.45
C LYS A 51 -9.57 19.37 0.80
N ASN A 52 -9.63 19.38 -0.53
CA ASN A 52 -10.85 19.66 -1.30
C ASN A 52 -11.38 18.43 -2.05
N ILE A 53 -11.06 17.24 -1.55
CA ILE A 53 -11.61 15.98 -2.03
C ILE A 53 -12.22 15.24 -0.85
N SER A 54 -13.40 14.67 -1.03
CA SER A 54 -14.01 13.81 -0.01
C SER A 54 -13.26 12.48 0.08
N ASP A 55 -13.25 11.86 1.27
CA ASP A 55 -12.66 10.53 1.46
C ASP A 55 -13.25 9.49 0.49
N GLN A 56 -14.55 9.57 0.23
CA GLN A 56 -15.24 8.71 -0.72
C GLN A 56 -14.69 8.88 -2.14
N CYS A 57 -14.56 10.13 -2.61
CA CYS A 57 -14.04 10.36 -3.95
C CYS A 57 -12.54 10.08 -4.05
N GLY A 58 -11.75 10.36 -3.01
CA GLY A 58 -10.35 9.97 -2.93
C GLY A 58 -10.16 8.47 -3.15
N LYS A 59 -10.93 7.65 -2.42
CA LYS A 59 -10.93 6.18 -2.57
C LYS A 59 -11.28 5.76 -3.99
N ILE A 60 -12.38 6.27 -4.56
CA ILE A 60 -12.82 5.92 -5.92
C ILE A 60 -11.77 6.32 -6.97
N ILE A 61 -11.12 7.47 -6.82
CA ILE A 61 -10.08 7.92 -7.76
C ILE A 61 -8.87 7.01 -7.70
N VAL A 62 -8.44 6.60 -6.51
CA VAL A 62 -7.33 5.66 -6.34
C VAL A 62 -7.68 4.30 -6.95
N GLU A 63 -8.88 3.77 -6.67
CA GLU A 63 -9.38 2.52 -7.28
C GLU A 63 -9.47 2.63 -8.81
N ALA A 64 -9.88 3.77 -9.35
CA ALA A 64 -9.95 3.99 -10.81
C ALA A 64 -8.56 3.99 -11.47
N VAL A 65 -7.52 4.37 -10.72
CA VAL A 65 -6.12 4.37 -11.18
C VAL A 65 -5.46 3.00 -11.01
N LEU A 66 -5.69 2.32 -9.89
CA LEU A 66 -5.00 1.07 -9.54
C LEU A 66 -5.72 -0.19 -10.02
N GLU A 67 -7.04 -0.15 -10.11
CA GLU A 67 -7.90 -1.30 -10.39
C GLU A 67 -8.79 -1.09 -11.63
N ASP A 68 -8.52 -0.04 -12.41
CA ASP A 68 -9.25 0.31 -13.62
C ASP A 68 -10.76 0.53 -13.44
N GLN A 69 -11.20 0.88 -12.22
CA GLN A 69 -12.61 1.13 -11.90
C GLN A 69 -13.16 2.40 -12.56
N ASP A 70 -14.49 2.44 -12.68
CA ASP A 70 -15.20 3.60 -13.20
C ASP A 70 -15.32 4.73 -12.17
N ILE A 71 -15.23 5.97 -12.65
CA ILE A 71 -15.34 7.17 -11.80
C ILE A 71 -16.66 7.91 -12.01
N SER A 72 -17.31 8.31 -10.91
CA SER A 72 -18.57 9.04 -10.93
C SER A 72 -18.40 10.49 -11.41
N LYS A 73 -19.47 11.11 -11.95
CA LYS A 73 -19.44 12.53 -12.34
C LYS A 73 -19.11 13.45 -11.16
N GLN A 74 -19.66 13.14 -9.97
CA GLN A 74 -19.40 13.92 -8.75
C GLN A 74 -17.90 13.88 -8.39
N CYS A 75 -17.30 12.70 -8.35
CA CYS A 75 -15.88 12.58 -8.01
C CYS A 75 -14.98 13.20 -9.08
N CYS A 76 -15.40 13.20 -10.34
CA CYS A 76 -14.72 13.98 -11.37
C CYS A 76 -14.79 15.49 -11.13
N VAL A 77 -15.88 16.02 -10.59
CA VAL A 77 -15.97 17.44 -10.22
C VAL A 77 -15.02 17.77 -9.07
N GLU A 78 -14.94 16.92 -8.04
CA GLU A 78 -13.99 17.11 -6.93
C GLU A 78 -12.53 17.02 -7.41
N LEU A 79 -12.22 16.05 -8.28
CA LEU A 79 -10.89 15.92 -8.87
C LEU A 79 -10.50 17.15 -9.71
N VAL A 80 -11.37 17.57 -10.62
CA VAL A 80 -11.03 18.61 -11.62
C VAL A 80 -11.14 20.01 -11.03
N HIS A 81 -12.21 20.31 -10.28
CA HIS A 81 -12.47 21.64 -9.74
C HIS A 81 -12.03 21.81 -8.29
N GLY A 82 -11.94 20.72 -7.51
CA GLY A 82 -11.53 20.78 -6.11
C GLY A 82 -10.01 20.81 -5.93
N ILE A 83 -9.31 19.83 -6.49
CA ILE A 83 -7.86 19.69 -6.29
C ILE A 83 -7.03 20.05 -7.54
N GLY A 84 -7.56 19.79 -8.73
CA GLY A 84 -6.92 20.12 -9.99
C GLY A 84 -5.78 19.18 -10.40
N LYS A 85 -5.23 19.43 -11.59
CA LYS A 85 -4.31 18.51 -12.29
C LYS A 85 -3.00 18.32 -11.55
N LEU A 86 -2.42 19.41 -11.05
CA LEU A 86 -1.14 19.38 -10.35
C LEU A 86 -1.22 18.50 -9.10
N CYS A 87 -2.32 18.61 -8.35
CA CYS A 87 -2.53 17.79 -7.17
C CYS A 87 -2.73 16.33 -7.50
N HIS A 88 -3.52 16.02 -8.54
CA HIS A 88 -3.63 14.66 -9.06
C HIS A 88 -2.25 14.07 -9.40
N GLU A 89 -1.43 14.80 -10.16
CA GLU A 89 -0.08 14.34 -10.54
C GLU A 89 0.87 14.15 -9.34
N ASN A 90 0.81 15.04 -8.34
CA ASN A 90 1.63 14.91 -7.13
C ASN A 90 1.19 13.72 -6.27
N ILE A 91 -0.11 13.48 -6.14
CA ILE A 91 -0.65 12.31 -5.43
C ILE A 91 -0.19 11.02 -6.14
N LEU A 92 -0.24 10.96 -7.47
CA LEU A 92 0.27 9.81 -8.21
C LEU A 92 1.77 9.59 -7.99
N ARG A 93 2.56 10.67 -7.96
CA ARG A 93 3.99 10.58 -7.64
C ARG A 93 4.22 10.00 -6.25
N PHE A 94 3.40 10.39 -5.27
CA PHE A 94 3.46 9.83 -3.93
C PHE A 94 3.19 8.33 -3.94
N TYR A 95 2.10 7.90 -4.58
CA TYR A 95 1.80 6.47 -4.71
C TYR A 95 2.94 5.70 -5.38
N VAL A 96 3.53 6.23 -6.45
CA VAL A 96 4.68 5.59 -7.12
C VAL A 96 5.92 5.52 -6.23
N SER A 97 6.07 6.44 -5.27
CA SER A 97 7.18 6.40 -4.30
C SER A 97 6.97 5.44 -3.14
N LEU A 98 5.75 4.89 -2.97
CA LEU A 98 5.51 3.94 -1.90
C LEU A 98 6.12 2.57 -2.24
N PRO A 99 6.83 1.94 -1.28
CA PRO A 99 7.28 0.57 -1.45
C PRO A 99 6.07 -0.37 -1.56
N ASP A 100 6.25 -1.47 -2.30
CA ASP A 100 5.30 -2.59 -2.37
C ASP A 100 3.87 -2.26 -2.85
N MET A 101 3.72 -1.25 -3.71
CA MET A 101 2.43 -0.89 -4.32
C MET A 101 1.78 -2.00 -5.17
N GLY A 102 2.52 -3.05 -5.53
CA GLY A 102 2.02 -4.16 -6.36
C GLY A 102 1.67 -3.79 -7.81
N VAL A 103 1.78 -2.51 -8.18
CA VAL A 103 1.54 -1.97 -9.53
C VAL A 103 2.76 -1.21 -10.05
N SER A 104 2.97 -1.26 -11.37
CA SER A 104 4.09 -0.54 -11.98
C SER A 104 3.85 0.98 -12.04
N ALA A 105 4.91 1.78 -11.91
CA ALA A 105 4.84 3.23 -12.10
C ALA A 105 4.22 3.62 -13.46
N THR A 106 4.57 2.89 -14.52
CA THR A 106 4.00 3.09 -15.86
C THR A 106 2.49 2.91 -15.87
N HIS A 107 1.98 1.88 -15.19
CA HIS A 107 0.54 1.66 -15.06
C HIS A 107 -0.13 2.83 -14.33
N VAL A 108 0.38 3.22 -13.16
CA VAL A 108 -0.15 4.32 -12.35
C VAL A 108 -0.21 5.63 -13.14
N TYR A 109 0.87 6.01 -13.83
CA TYR A 109 0.87 7.25 -14.62
C TYR A 109 -0.04 7.18 -15.84
N THR A 110 -0.07 6.05 -16.55
CA THR A 110 -0.94 5.87 -17.72
C THR A 110 -2.41 5.95 -17.33
N ARG A 111 -2.80 5.21 -16.28
CA ARG A 111 -4.17 5.21 -15.76
C ARG A 111 -4.53 6.54 -15.13
N GLY A 112 -3.62 7.15 -14.38
CA GLY A 112 -3.76 8.50 -13.84
C GLY A 112 -4.13 9.53 -14.91
N ALA A 113 -3.43 9.52 -16.06
CA ALA A 113 -3.74 10.40 -17.18
C ALA A 113 -5.11 10.10 -17.81
N GLN A 114 -5.48 8.83 -17.94
CA GLN A 114 -6.80 8.42 -18.46
C GLN A 114 -7.94 8.85 -17.54
N VAL A 115 -7.79 8.70 -16.22
CA VAL A 115 -8.75 9.17 -15.21
C VAL A 115 -8.91 10.69 -15.31
N TRP A 116 -7.80 11.44 -15.38
CA TRP A 116 -7.85 12.89 -15.54
C TRP A 116 -8.64 13.32 -16.79
N ASN A 117 -8.30 12.74 -17.95
CA ASN A 117 -8.96 13.10 -19.21
C ASN A 117 -10.46 12.74 -19.21
N THR A 118 -10.81 11.58 -18.66
CA THR A 118 -12.20 11.16 -18.47
C THR A 118 -12.95 12.16 -17.59
N CYS A 119 -12.33 12.59 -16.49
CA CYS A 119 -12.96 13.53 -15.58
C CYS A 119 -13.05 14.94 -16.12
N ALA A 120 -12.05 15.42 -16.86
CA ALA A 120 -12.12 16.72 -17.52
C ALA A 120 -13.33 16.80 -18.46
N PHE A 121 -13.63 15.71 -19.19
CA PHE A 121 -14.83 15.62 -20.02
C PHE A 121 -16.13 15.56 -19.20
N LYS A 122 -16.19 14.70 -18.18
CA LYS A 122 -17.38 14.53 -17.32
C LYS A 122 -17.72 15.81 -16.53
N ALA A 123 -16.71 16.52 -16.03
CA ALA A 123 -16.87 17.75 -15.25
C ALA A 123 -17.27 18.95 -16.11
N ALA A 124 -16.85 19.00 -17.38
CA ALA A 124 -17.24 20.04 -18.34
C ALA A 124 -18.68 19.88 -18.88
N SER A 125 -19.29 18.71 -18.69
CA SER A 125 -20.64 18.42 -19.19
C SER A 125 -21.70 19.11 -18.31
N LYS A 126 -22.50 20.01 -18.92
CA LYS A 126 -23.61 20.72 -18.26
C LYS A 126 -24.60 19.72 -17.62
N ILE A 127 -25.17 20.10 -16.47
CA ILE A 127 -26.33 19.42 -15.86
C ILE A 127 -27.56 19.76 -16.69
#